data_AF-A0A971X0M1-F1
#
_entry.id   AF-A0A971X0M1-F1
#
_cell.length_a   1.000
_cell.length_b   1.000
_cell.length_c   1.000
_cell.angle_alpha   90.00
_cell.angle_beta   90.00
_cell.angle_gamma   90.00
#
_symmetry.space_group_name_H-M   'P 1'
#
loop_
_entity.id
_entity.type
_entity.pdbx_description
1 polymer ?
#
loop_
_entity_poly.entity_id
_entity_poly.type
_entity_poly.pdbx_seq_one_letter_code
_entity_poly.pdbx_strand_id
1 'polypeptide(L)' 'MSEEILINITPMESRVAVVENGVLQEVHVERTQRRGIVGNIYKGKIVRVLPGMQAAFVDIGLSRAAFIHAAD' A
#
# COMPACT_ATOMS: atom_id res chain seq x y z
N MET A 1 -24.68 -20.47 2.71
CA MET A 1 -23.74 -19.79 1.81
C MET A 1 -22.40 -19.82 2.51
N SER A 2 -21.44 -20.55 1.96
CA SER A 2 -20.07 -20.56 2.49
C SER A 2 -19.23 -19.61 1.64
N GLU A 3 -18.59 -18.67 2.32
CA GLU A 3 -17.60 -17.76 1.76
C GLU A 3 -16.27 -18.12 2.42
N GLU A 4 -15.25 -18.35 1.61
CA GLU A 4 -13.95 -18.83 2.03
C GLU A 4 -12.86 -17.90 1.50
N ILE A 5 -11.87 -17.62 2.35
CA ILE A 5 -10.64 -16.93 1.96
C ILE A 5 -9.52 -17.95 2.02
N LEU A 6 -8.97 -18.29 0.86
CA LEU A 6 -7.85 -19.22 0.73
C LEU A 6 -6.54 -18.44 0.59
N ILE A 7 -5.60 -18.66 1.52
CA ILE A 7 -4.31 -17.98 1.55
C ILE A 7 -3.21 -18.99 1.23
N ASN A 8 -2.41 -18.69 0.22
CA ASN A 8 -1.22 -19.45 -0.13
C ASN A 8 0.02 -18.56 -0.11
N ILE A 9 1.02 -18.93 0.67
CA ILE A 9 2.26 -18.17 0.85
C ILE A 9 3.43 -18.98 0.29
N THR A 10 4.21 -18.36 -0.58
CA THR A 10 5.48 -18.88 -1.10
C THR A 10 6.57 -17.81 -0.95
N PRO A 11 7.86 -18.15 -1.08
CA PRO A 11 8.93 -17.14 -1.02
C PRO A 11 8.82 -16.03 -2.07
N MET A 12 8.21 -16.30 -3.24
CA MET A 12 8.14 -15.36 -4.36
C MET A 12 6.87 -14.49 -4.34
N GLU A 13 5.75 -15.07 -3.89
CA GLU A 13 4.45 -14.40 -3.89
C GLU A 13 3.49 -14.94 -2.83
N SER A 14 2.61 -14.06 -2.39
CA SER A 14 1.42 -14.36 -1.58
C SER A 14 0.20 -14.29 -2.48
N ARG A 15 -0.68 -15.29 -2.38
CA ARG A 15 -1.91 -15.39 -3.16
C ARG A 15 -3.09 -15.51 -2.21
N VAL A 16 -4.12 -14.72 -2.46
CA VAL A 16 -5.38 -14.75 -1.70
C VAL A 16 -6.51 -14.95 -2.70
N ALA A 17 -7.36 -15.94 -2.47
CA ALA A 17 -8.53 -16.21 -3.28
C ALA A 17 -9.81 -16.08 -2.45
N VAL A 18 -10.80 -15.39 -2.99
CA VAL A 18 -12.16 -15.34 -2.45
C VAL A 18 -12.98 -16.40 -3.19
N VAL A 19 -13.57 -17.32 -2.45
CA VAL A 19 -14.34 -18.45 -2.98
C VAL A 19 -15.73 -18.45 -2.37
N GLU A 20 -16.75 -18.50 -3.21
CA GLU A 20 -18.14 -18.60 -2.79
C GLU A 20 -18.73 -19.92 -3.28
N ASN A 21 -19.26 -20.73 -2.36
CA ASN A 21 -19.84 -22.05 -2.64
C ASN A 21 -18.93 -22.96 -3.50
N GLY A 22 -17.61 -22.91 -3.25
CA GLY A 22 -16.60 -23.67 -3.99
C GLY A 22 -16.23 -23.09 -5.36
N VAL A 23 -16.82 -21.96 -5.76
CA VAL A 23 -16.52 -21.26 -7.02
C VAL A 23 -15.63 -20.06 -6.74
N LEU A 24 -14.49 -20.00 -7.45
CA LEU A 24 -13.57 -18.87 -7.37
C LEU A 24 -14.22 -17.59 -7.89
N GLN A 25 -14.18 -16.53 -7.07
CA GLN A 25 -14.70 -15.21 -7.43
C GLN A 25 -13.55 -14.26 -7.80
N GLU A 26 -12.56 -14.13 -6.94
CA GLU A 26 -11.44 -13.20 -7.12
C GLU A 26 -10.11 -13.79 -6.64
N VAL A 27 -9.01 -13.36 -7.27
CA VAL A 27 -7.63 -13.69 -6.86
C VAL A 27 -6.79 -12.43 -6.77
N HIS A 28 -6.19 -12.22 -5.60
CA HIS A 28 -5.14 -11.23 -5.40
C HIS A 28 -3.77 -11.92 -5.36
N VAL A 29 -2.82 -11.40 -6.11
CA VAL A 29 -1.43 -11.87 -6.11
C VAL A 29 -0.52 -10.72 -5.74
N GLU A 30 0.13 -10.84 -4.59
CA GLU A 30 1.14 -9.89 -4.14
C GLU A 30 2.54 -10.49 -4.27
N ARG A 31 3.40 -9.86 -5.06
CA ARG A 31 4.79 -10.26 -5.23
C ARG A 31 5.71 -9.38 -4.40
N THR A 32 6.65 -9.98 -3.68
CA THR A 32 7.56 -9.28 -2.76
C THR A 32 8.31 -8.12 -3.42
N GLN A 33 8.72 -8.28 -4.68
CA GLN A 33 9.44 -7.25 -5.45
C GLN A 33 8.55 -6.11 -5.99
N ARG A 34 7.23 -6.22 -5.91
CA ARG A 34 6.27 -5.26 -6.49
C ARG A 34 5.30 -4.68 -5.45
N ARG A 35 5.63 -4.72 -4.17
CA ARG A 35 4.82 -4.04 -3.15
C ARG A 35 4.79 -2.54 -3.44
N GLY A 36 3.62 -2.06 -3.87
CA GLY A 36 3.35 -0.63 -3.99
C GLY A 36 3.29 0.01 -2.60
N ILE A 37 3.52 1.33 -2.56
CA ILE A 37 3.38 2.13 -1.33
C ILE A 37 2.08 2.93 -1.29
N VAL A 38 1.25 2.82 -2.34
CA VAL A 38 -0.03 3.52 -2.46
C VAL A 38 -0.98 2.99 -1.38
N GLY A 39 -1.63 3.90 -0.66
CA GLY A 39 -2.56 3.56 0.43
C GLY A 39 -1.89 3.27 1.78
N ASN A 40 -0.56 3.20 1.83
CA ASN A 40 0.15 3.06 3.11
C ASN A 40 -0.01 4.33 3.96
N ILE A 41 -0.09 4.14 5.28
CA ILE A 41 -0.12 5.22 6.26
C ILE A 41 1.22 5.27 6.98
N TYR A 42 1.82 6.46 7.06
CA TYR A 42 3.13 6.68 7.66
C TYR A 42 3.05 7.71 8.79
N LYS A 43 3.89 7.53 9.81
CA LYS A 43 4.22 8.60 10.75
C LYS A 43 5.46 9.34 10.23
N GLY A 44 5.25 10.49 9.61
CA GLY A 44 6.33 11.30 9.05
C GLY A 44 6.77 12.47 9.91
N LYS A 45 7.99 12.97 9.67
CA LYS A 45 8.50 14.22 10.26
C LYS A 45 8.61 15.28 9.16
N ILE A 46 8.06 16.48 9.40
CA ILE A 46 8.24 17.61 8.49
C ILE A 46 9.72 18.00 8.50
N VAL A 47 10.36 18.01 7.32
CA VAL A 47 11.77 18.38 7.17
C VAL A 47 11.97 19.74 6.53
N ARG A 48 10.99 20.22 5.74
CA ARG A 48 11.02 21.56 5.13
C ARG A 48 9.63 22.05 4.77
N VAL A 49 9.33 23.30 5.08
CA VAL A 49 8.10 23.98 4.64
C VAL A 49 8.42 24.91 3.48
N LEU A 50 7.56 24.94 2.46
CA LEU A 50 7.69 25.77 1.26
C LEU A 50 6.45 26.68 1.12
N PRO A 51 6.47 27.87 1.75
CA PRO A 51 5.31 28.78 1.74
C PRO A 51 4.87 29.18 0.33
N GLY A 52 5.82 29.47 -0.57
CA GLY A 52 5.52 29.89 -1.95
C GLY A 52 4.89 28.80 -2.82
N MET A 53 4.99 27.54 -2.42
CA MET A 53 4.34 26.40 -3.09
C MET A 53 3.16 25.85 -2.28
N GLN A 54 2.81 26.51 -1.15
CA GLN A 54 1.82 26.04 -0.19
C GLN A 54 1.98 24.54 0.14
N ALA A 55 3.20 24.11 0.43
CA ALA A 55 3.52 22.69 0.59
C ALA A 55 4.61 22.41 1.62
N ALA A 56 4.78 21.15 1.98
CA ALA A 56 5.86 20.69 2.84
C ALA A 56 6.48 19.38 2.34
N PHE A 57 7.77 19.22 2.61
CA PHE A 57 8.47 17.94 2.48
C PHE A 57 8.45 17.20 3.82
N VAL A 58 8.13 15.92 3.77
CA VAL A 58 7.96 15.04 4.93
C VAL A 58 8.89 13.83 4.78
N ASP A 59 9.75 13.60 5.77
CA ASP A 59 10.49 12.34 5.86
C ASP A 59 9.58 11.24 6.38
N ILE A 60 9.41 10.18 5.58
CA ILE A 60 8.62 8.99 5.87
C ILE A 60 9.49 7.71 5.91
N GLY A 61 10.81 7.84 5.94
CA GLY A 61 11.75 6.71 5.97
C GLY A 61 12.02 6.06 4.62
N LEU A 62 11.66 6.70 3.50
CA LEU A 62 11.99 6.25 2.15
C LEU A 62 13.22 6.98 1.60
N SER A 63 13.73 6.53 0.45
CA SER A 63 14.92 7.11 -0.20
C SER A 63 14.73 8.57 -0.64
N ARG A 64 13.50 9.04 -0.75
CA ARG A 64 13.14 10.43 -1.06
C ARG A 64 12.08 10.92 -0.08
N ALA A 65 12.19 12.18 0.32
CA ALA A 65 11.15 12.82 1.11
C ALA A 65 9.82 12.84 0.34
N ALA A 66 8.73 12.54 1.04
CA ALA A 66 7.39 12.73 0.54
C ALA A 66 7.05 14.22 0.46
N PHE A 67 6.02 14.54 -0.30
CA PHE A 67 5.52 15.89 -0.53
C PHE A 67 4.03 15.93 -0.16
N ILE A 68 3.61 16.99 0.52
CA ILE A 68 2.21 17.26 0.84
C ILE A 68 1.87 18.70 0.50
N HIS A 69 0.77 18.92 -0.24
CA HIS A 69 0.24 20.25 -0.52
C HIS A 69 -0.78 20.64 0.56
N ALA A 70 -0.94 21.93 0.84
CA ALA A 70 -1.81 22.42 1.92
C ALA A 70 -3.32 22.18 1.70
N ALA A 71 -3.70 21.73 0.50
CA ALA A 71 -5.08 21.41 0.15
C ALA A 71 -5.35 19.90 0.08
N ASP A 72 -4.35 19.06 0.34
CA ASP A 72 -4.48 17.61 0.52
C ASP A 72 -4.93 17.29 1.95
#